data_AF-A0A956UKH2-F1
#
_entry.id   AF-A0A956UKH2-F1
#
_cell.length_a   1.000
_cell.length_b   1.000
_cell.length_c   1.000
_cell.angle_alpha   90.00
_cell.angle_beta   90.00
_cell.angle_gamma   90.00
#
_symmetry.space_group_name_H-M   'P 1'
#
loop_
_entity.id
_entity.type
_entity.pdbx_description
1 polymer ?
#
loop_
_entity_poly.entity_id
_entity_poly.type
_entity_poly.pdbx_seq_one_letter_code
_entity_poly.pdbx_strand_id
1 'polypeptide(L)'
;PVLGGLTLRAGIVNARGDYALVELGDLDNLDTQWQEVRGDLKLVSILPIEPLTLVLLVVTGTSTRAGGPSLFLDDVSATGGDGRAVILENFDGAPAWSRFPSVAPVQDEFEMTTEQPRSGTTSARIGVRANVQDEVRGIYMSGFLTTLPVIVSESFLAASGATTGSTVLLRAGGVLVPTVVRATFELFPTTVSHDGPVVVFDRDRLLYWLDVGDPGYSLSTEPSEIWLSVAEGADLGPLEEALGRDPFRLDQFVSRQQALDAATRNPLIAASGSGILLAAFVAVMGLVAAALLTSLLAAVRRRRVEFAVVQAIGLTKRQLLAMLALEYAVVFAMGIGAGVVMGMFVSDQMLSFLDVTETGDRIEPSFILQTQWLIVGLGVGLVAAVFSAALWLASRSVGRGTEAAALRTE
;
A
#
# COMPACT_ATOMS: atom_id res chain seq x y z
N PRO A 1 20.83 -45.90 20.57
CA PRO A 1 20.87 -45.51 19.13
C PRO A 1 21.18 -44.02 19.04
N VAL A 2 22.35 -43.70 18.48
CA VAL A 2 22.99 -42.39 18.53
C VAL A 2 22.02 -41.29 18.13
N LEU A 3 21.63 -40.46 19.10
CA LEU A 3 20.94 -39.20 18.90
C LEU A 3 21.97 -38.17 18.44
N GLY A 4 22.58 -38.42 17.29
CA GLY A 4 23.65 -37.58 16.77
C GLY A 4 23.06 -36.36 16.08
N GLY A 5 23.57 -35.18 16.39
CA GLY A 5 23.37 -33.97 15.59
C GLY A 5 22.15 -33.12 15.95
N LEU A 6 21.69 -33.16 17.22
CA LEU A 6 20.77 -32.16 17.77
C LEU A 6 21.49 -31.32 18.83
N THR A 7 21.25 -30.01 18.83
CA THR A 7 21.82 -29.07 19.82
C THR A 7 20.66 -28.34 20.50
N LEU A 8 20.73 -28.21 21.83
CA LEU A 8 19.75 -27.48 22.62
C LEU A 8 20.23 -26.06 22.89
N ARG A 9 19.37 -25.08 22.66
CA ARG A 9 19.60 -23.67 22.97
C ARG A 9 18.47 -23.11 23.81
N ALA A 10 18.78 -22.22 24.73
CA ALA A 10 17.82 -21.55 25.60
C ALA A 10 17.83 -20.05 25.35
N GLY A 11 16.65 -19.48 25.10
CA GLY A 11 16.46 -18.04 25.06
C GLY A 11 16.02 -17.53 26.43
N ILE A 12 16.71 -16.50 26.91
CA ILE A 12 16.56 -15.94 28.25
C ILE A 12 16.36 -14.44 28.11
N VAL A 13 15.47 -13.88 28.94
CA VAL A 13 15.24 -12.45 29.04
C VAL A 13 15.48 -11.98 30.47
N ASN A 14 16.11 -10.81 30.64
CA ASN A 14 16.24 -10.17 31.95
C ASN A 14 15.09 -9.23 32.28
N ALA A 15 15.13 -8.65 33.48
CA ALA A 15 14.15 -7.68 33.96
C ALA A 15 14.03 -6.41 33.09
N ARG A 16 15.01 -6.10 32.24
CA ARG A 16 14.98 -4.95 31.31
C ARG A 16 14.41 -5.30 29.93
N GLY A 17 14.17 -6.58 29.65
CA GLY A 17 13.77 -7.05 28.33
C GLY A 17 14.92 -7.38 27.40
N ASP A 18 16.18 -7.38 27.87
CA ASP A 18 17.33 -7.78 27.05
C ASP A 18 17.23 -9.29 26.80
N TYR A 19 17.12 -9.69 25.52
CA TYR A 19 17.07 -11.08 25.08
C TYR A 19 18.46 -11.61 24.76
N ALA A 20 18.71 -12.86 25.12
CA ALA A 20 19.87 -13.60 24.66
C ALA A 20 19.56 -15.06 24.43
N LEU A 21 20.22 -15.64 23.44
CA LEU A 21 20.21 -17.06 23.22
C LEU A 21 21.53 -17.69 23.64
N VAL A 22 21.43 -18.72 24.47
CA VAL A 22 22.57 -19.47 25.01
C VAL A 22 22.53 -20.89 24.47
N GLU A 23 23.63 -21.33 23.85
CA GLU A 23 23.79 -22.73 23.48
C GLU A 23 24.11 -23.57 24.72
N LEU A 24 23.25 -24.53 25.05
CA LEU A 24 23.41 -25.39 26.23
C LEU A 24 24.30 -26.60 25.93
N GLY A 25 24.40 -27.00 24.66
CA GLY A 25 25.27 -28.07 24.18
C GLY A 25 24.55 -29.09 23.28
N ASP A 26 25.34 -30.01 22.75
CA ASP A 26 24.87 -31.09 21.91
C ASP A 26 24.19 -32.19 22.72
N LEU A 27 23.13 -32.76 22.15
CA LEU A 27 22.34 -33.85 22.71
C LEU A 27 22.85 -35.24 22.26
N ASP A 28 24.14 -35.29 21.90
CA ASP A 28 24.81 -36.50 21.44
C ASP A 28 24.92 -37.51 22.60
N ASN A 29 24.52 -38.76 22.35
CA ASN A 29 24.52 -39.86 23.32
C ASN A 29 23.52 -39.73 24.48
N LEU A 30 22.32 -39.21 24.23
CA LEU A 30 21.19 -39.37 25.15
C LEU A 30 20.85 -40.88 25.34
N ASP A 31 21.35 -41.45 26.44
CA ASP A 31 20.92 -42.74 26.98
C ASP A 31 19.52 -42.61 27.61
N THR A 32 18.98 -43.69 28.18
CA THR A 32 17.70 -43.66 28.93
C THR A 32 17.79 -42.96 30.30
N GLN A 33 18.91 -42.28 30.60
CA GLN A 33 19.16 -41.59 31.86
C GLN A 33 19.23 -40.08 31.66
N TRP A 34 18.85 -39.34 32.71
CA TRP A 34 18.93 -37.88 32.73
C TRP A 34 20.36 -37.38 32.52
N GLN A 35 20.52 -36.43 31.60
CA GLN A 35 21.79 -35.74 31.33
C GLN A 35 21.63 -34.24 31.60
N GLU A 36 22.68 -33.63 32.13
CA GLU A 36 22.73 -32.19 32.34
C GLU A 36 23.56 -31.54 31.24
N VAL A 37 22.97 -30.56 30.54
CA VAL A 37 23.62 -29.73 29.53
C VAL A 37 23.71 -28.30 30.04
N ARG A 38 24.82 -27.60 29.77
CA ARG A 38 25.11 -26.27 30.33
C ARG A 38 25.81 -25.39 29.30
N GLY A 39 25.32 -24.16 29.16
CA GLY A 39 25.94 -23.10 28.37
C GLY A 39 26.45 -21.96 29.24
N ASP A 40 27.50 -21.25 28.77
CA ASP A 40 28.03 -20.09 29.47
C ASP A 40 27.34 -18.79 29.00
N LEU A 41 26.69 -18.11 29.95
CA LEU A 41 26.05 -16.80 29.75
C LEU A 41 27.07 -15.67 29.48
N LYS A 42 28.35 -15.82 29.87
CA LYS A 42 29.38 -14.78 29.72
C LYS A 42 29.77 -14.45 28.28
N LEU A 43 29.46 -15.36 27.35
CA LEU A 43 29.70 -15.15 25.90
C LEU A 43 28.69 -14.17 25.28
N VAL A 44 27.64 -13.78 26.03
CA VAL A 44 26.66 -12.78 25.61
C VAL A 44 27.07 -11.44 26.23
N SER A 45 27.49 -10.49 25.39
CA SER A 45 28.07 -9.20 25.80
C SER A 45 27.19 -8.32 26.71
N ILE A 46 25.91 -8.68 26.91
CA ILE A 46 24.99 -8.06 27.87
C ILE A 46 24.08 -9.16 28.43
N LEU A 47 24.22 -9.46 29.73
CA LEU A 47 23.25 -10.01 30.70
C LEU A 47 24.05 -10.29 32.01
N PRO A 48 23.67 -9.82 33.23
CA PRO A 48 22.31 -9.82 33.79
C PRO A 48 21.88 -8.51 34.54
N ILE A 49 20.56 -8.28 34.66
CA ILE A 49 19.95 -7.72 35.89
C ILE A 49 18.74 -8.62 36.20
N GLU A 50 18.82 -9.33 37.33
CA GLU A 50 17.85 -10.32 37.82
C GLU A 50 16.44 -9.71 38.05
N PRO A 51 15.37 -10.52 37.96
CA PRO A 51 15.34 -11.95 37.65
C PRO A 51 15.54 -12.25 36.16
N LEU A 52 16.07 -13.44 35.87
CA LEU A 52 16.09 -14.02 34.53
C LEU A 52 14.79 -14.82 34.32
N THR A 53 14.27 -14.81 33.09
CA THR A 53 13.10 -15.59 32.70
C THR A 53 13.46 -16.44 31.48
N LEU A 54 13.20 -17.75 31.56
CA LEU A 54 13.28 -18.62 30.40
C LEU A 54 12.06 -18.36 29.50
N VAL A 55 12.30 -18.01 28.25
CA VAL A 55 11.24 -17.65 27.31
C VAL A 55 11.19 -18.56 26.09
N LEU A 56 12.24 -19.35 25.88
CA LEU A 56 12.45 -20.10 24.65
C LEU A 56 13.40 -21.28 24.89
N LEU A 57 13.09 -22.42 24.28
CA LEU A 57 13.97 -23.56 24.11
C LEU A 57 13.92 -24.03 22.66
N VAL A 58 15.06 -23.98 21.97
CA VAL A 58 15.19 -24.33 20.55
C VAL A 58 16.02 -25.59 20.40
N VAL A 59 15.58 -26.49 19.52
CA VAL A 59 16.30 -27.71 19.14
C VAL A 59 16.75 -27.59 17.68
N THR A 60 18.02 -27.25 17.48
CA THR A 60 18.64 -27.17 16.15
C THR A 60 19.27 -28.49 15.74
N GLY A 61 19.53 -28.66 14.44
CA GLY A 61 20.20 -29.85 13.88
C GLY A 61 19.26 -30.89 13.26
N THR A 62 19.78 -32.04 12.85
CA THR A 62 18.98 -33.05 12.12
C THR A 62 19.03 -34.39 12.84
N SER A 63 17.86 -34.95 13.15
CA SER A 63 17.78 -36.32 13.62
C SER A 63 17.53 -37.27 12.46
N THR A 64 18.36 -38.29 12.34
CA THR A 64 18.23 -39.37 11.34
C THR A 64 17.35 -40.53 11.83
N ARG A 65 16.85 -40.46 13.08
CA ARG A 65 16.05 -41.53 13.71
C ARG A 65 14.63 -41.53 13.15
N ALA A 66 14.19 -42.65 12.57
CA ALA A 66 12.80 -42.82 12.12
C ALA A 66 11.80 -42.58 13.27
N GLY A 67 10.77 -41.76 13.02
CA GLY A 67 9.79 -41.32 14.02
C GLY A 67 10.26 -40.15 14.91
N GLY A 68 11.55 -39.79 14.86
CA GLY A 68 12.09 -38.70 15.64
C GLY A 68 12.28 -39.02 17.13
N PRO A 69 13.15 -38.31 17.87
CA PRO A 69 13.28 -38.51 19.31
C PRO A 69 12.23 -37.74 20.12
N SER A 70 11.79 -38.34 21.23
CA SER A 70 11.18 -37.60 22.33
C SER A 70 12.27 -37.17 23.31
N LEU A 71 12.35 -35.87 23.57
CA LEU A 71 13.23 -35.26 24.57
C LEU A 71 12.41 -34.94 25.80
N PHE A 72 12.86 -35.38 26.97
CA PHE A 72 12.29 -34.99 28.26
C PHE A 72 13.17 -33.90 28.86
N LEU A 73 12.53 -32.81 29.28
CA LEU A 73 13.18 -31.63 29.85
C LEU A 73 12.57 -31.36 31.23
N ASP A 74 13.44 -31.12 32.19
CA ASP A 74 13.06 -30.81 33.56
C ASP A 74 14.16 -29.96 34.23
N ASP A 75 13.77 -29.12 35.19
CA ASP A 75 14.64 -28.22 35.98
C ASP A 75 15.64 -27.37 35.17
N VAL A 76 15.15 -26.43 34.34
CA VAL A 76 16.02 -25.42 33.72
C VAL A 76 16.42 -24.39 34.77
N SER A 77 17.72 -24.27 35.04
CA SER A 77 18.25 -23.37 36.06
C SER A 77 19.38 -22.50 35.55
N ALA A 78 19.52 -21.32 36.15
CA ALA A 78 20.68 -20.45 35.97
C ALA A 78 21.54 -20.50 37.24
N THR A 79 22.84 -20.71 37.08
CA THR A 79 23.79 -20.71 38.21
C THR A 79 24.58 -19.42 38.22
N GLY A 80 24.47 -18.66 39.31
CA GLY A 80 25.20 -17.42 39.53
C GLY A 80 26.69 -17.64 39.78
N GLY A 81 27.48 -16.56 39.71
CA GLY A 81 28.92 -16.60 40.01
C GLY A 81 29.25 -16.97 41.47
N ASP A 82 28.27 -16.90 42.37
CA ASP A 82 28.34 -17.37 43.76
C ASP A 82 28.08 -18.89 43.91
N GLY A 83 27.81 -19.58 42.80
CA GLY A 83 27.52 -21.01 42.76
C GLY A 83 26.09 -21.38 43.16
N ARG A 84 25.20 -20.40 43.40
CA ARG A 84 23.78 -20.68 43.68
C ARG A 84 23.02 -20.87 42.37
N ALA A 85 22.28 -21.98 42.28
CA ALA A 85 21.36 -22.26 41.18
C ALA A 85 19.97 -21.72 41.51
N VAL A 86 19.40 -20.96 40.58
CA VAL A 86 18.01 -20.49 40.59
C VAL A 86 17.27 -21.22 39.48
N ILE A 87 16.19 -21.92 39.83
CA ILE A 87 15.32 -22.57 38.84
C ILE A 87 14.53 -21.49 38.10
N LEU A 88 14.66 -21.50 36.78
CA LEU A 88 13.92 -20.61 35.88
C LEU A 88 12.61 -21.26 35.42
N GLU A 89 12.62 -22.57 35.23
CA GLU A 89 11.46 -23.37 34.82
C GLU A 89 11.62 -24.81 35.35
N ASN A 90 10.59 -25.34 36.01
CA ASN A 90 10.55 -26.71 36.53
C ASN A 90 9.46 -27.58 35.88
N PHE A 91 8.69 -27.03 34.95
CA PHE A 91 7.63 -27.75 34.21
C PHE A 91 6.57 -28.43 35.09
N ASP A 92 6.39 -28.01 36.34
CA ASP A 92 5.39 -28.53 37.30
C ASP A 92 4.08 -27.73 37.33
N GLY A 93 3.90 -26.79 36.40
CA GLY A 93 2.75 -25.89 36.39
C GLY A 93 2.74 -24.94 35.19
N ALA A 94 2.20 -23.74 35.41
CA ALA A 94 2.35 -22.64 34.47
C ALA A 94 3.79 -22.09 34.55
N PRO A 95 4.40 -21.65 33.45
CA PRO A 95 3.77 -21.03 32.28
C PRO A 95 3.22 -21.97 31.20
N ALA A 96 2.25 -21.45 30.44
CA ALA A 96 1.83 -22.09 29.21
C ALA A 96 2.96 -21.96 28.19
N TRP A 97 3.36 -23.09 27.62
CA TRP A 97 4.35 -23.16 26.55
C TRP A 97 3.65 -23.42 25.22
N SER A 98 4.20 -22.86 24.15
CA SER A 98 3.71 -23.01 22.79
C SER A 98 4.84 -23.47 21.90
N ARG A 99 4.48 -24.16 20.82
CA ARG A 99 5.42 -24.73 19.87
C ARG A 99 5.58 -23.82 18.66
N PHE A 100 6.75 -23.87 18.03
CA PHE A 100 6.98 -23.15 16.78
C PHE A 100 6.02 -23.62 15.67
N PRO A 101 5.52 -22.68 14.83
CA PRO A 101 4.66 -23.04 13.71
C PRO A 101 5.44 -23.84 12.67
N SER A 102 4.81 -24.86 12.08
CA SER A 102 5.34 -25.60 10.93
C SER A 102 4.27 -25.72 9.86
N VAL A 103 4.67 -25.74 8.59
CA VAL A 103 3.78 -26.01 7.45
C VAL A 103 3.64 -27.51 7.15
N ALA A 104 4.37 -28.36 7.87
CA ALA A 104 4.37 -29.78 7.59
C ALA A 104 3.04 -30.46 8.01
N PRO A 105 2.62 -31.55 7.31
CA PRO A 105 1.42 -32.30 7.65
C PRO A 105 1.47 -32.93 9.05
N VAL A 106 2.67 -33.38 9.44
CA VAL A 106 2.97 -33.86 10.79
C VAL A 106 3.76 -32.78 11.50
N GLN A 107 3.33 -32.43 12.70
CA GLN A 107 3.88 -31.34 13.50
C GLN A 107 4.76 -31.91 14.62
N ASP A 108 5.69 -31.11 15.14
CA ASP A 108 6.41 -31.46 16.37
C ASP A 108 5.43 -31.50 17.55
N GLU A 109 5.67 -32.43 18.48
CA GLU A 109 4.83 -32.65 19.65
C GLU A 109 5.40 -31.90 20.85
N PHE A 110 4.53 -31.28 21.63
CA PHE A 110 4.87 -30.75 22.93
C PHE A 110 3.73 -31.02 23.90
N GLU A 111 4.06 -31.62 25.04
CA GLU A 111 3.12 -31.85 26.13
C GLU A 111 3.83 -31.77 27.49
N MET A 112 3.11 -31.27 28.49
CA MET A 112 3.48 -31.50 29.89
C MET A 112 2.97 -32.87 30.28
N THR A 113 3.84 -33.74 30.81
CA THR A 113 3.52 -35.13 31.11
C THR A 113 3.98 -35.52 32.51
N THR A 114 3.30 -36.48 33.14
CA THR A 114 3.75 -37.11 34.39
C THR A 114 4.78 -38.22 34.14
N GLU A 115 5.17 -38.43 32.88
CA GLU A 115 6.21 -39.38 32.52
C GLU A 115 7.61 -38.80 32.82
N GLN A 116 8.46 -39.64 33.39
CA GLN A 116 9.87 -39.35 33.66
C GLN A 116 10.17 -38.03 34.42
N PRO A 117 9.38 -37.54 35.40
CA PRO A 117 9.75 -36.34 36.15
C PRO A 117 11.12 -36.54 36.84
N ARG A 118 12.01 -35.56 36.72
CA ARG A 118 13.28 -35.52 37.45
C ARG A 118 13.06 -34.97 38.85
N SER A 119 12.29 -33.89 38.92
CA SER A 119 11.85 -33.21 40.13
C SER A 119 10.33 -33.02 40.07
N GLY A 120 9.71 -32.74 41.21
CA GLY A 120 8.27 -32.48 41.27
C GLY A 120 7.38 -33.61 40.77
N THR A 121 6.46 -33.28 39.86
CA THR A 121 5.33 -34.10 39.41
C THR A 121 5.22 -34.26 37.89
N THR A 122 5.71 -33.31 37.11
CA THR A 122 5.64 -33.34 35.64
C THR A 122 6.96 -32.97 34.97
N SER A 123 7.11 -33.34 33.71
CA SER A 123 8.22 -32.94 32.84
C SER A 123 7.68 -32.46 31.49
N ALA A 124 8.49 -31.68 30.77
CA ALA A 124 8.18 -31.31 29.39
C ALA A 124 8.67 -32.39 28.43
N ARG A 125 7.77 -32.89 27.59
CA ARG A 125 8.12 -33.80 26.49
C ARG A 125 8.05 -33.06 25.16
N ILE A 126 9.17 -33.03 24.43
CA ILE A 126 9.26 -32.50 23.08
C ILE A 126 9.51 -33.65 22.10
N GLY A 127 8.54 -33.94 21.24
CA GLY A 127 8.69 -34.87 20.12
C GLY A 127 9.19 -34.12 18.89
N VAL A 128 10.42 -34.40 18.46
CA VAL A 128 11.05 -33.72 17.31
C VAL A 128 10.99 -34.64 16.10
N ARG A 129 10.50 -34.15 14.95
CA ARG A 129 10.42 -34.93 13.72
C ARG A 129 11.80 -35.28 13.14
N ALA A 130 11.86 -36.44 12.49
CA ALA A 130 13.03 -36.91 11.76
C ALA A 130 13.23 -36.16 10.43
N ASN A 131 14.49 -35.99 10.02
CA ASN A 131 14.88 -35.48 8.70
C ASN A 131 14.28 -34.09 8.33
N VAL A 132 13.98 -33.26 9.32
CA VAL A 132 13.59 -31.86 9.10
C VAL A 132 14.86 -31.01 9.06
N GLN A 133 15.09 -30.34 7.93
CA GLN A 133 16.12 -29.32 7.73
C GLN A 133 15.45 -27.93 7.65
N ASP A 134 16.15 -26.90 8.10
CA ASP A 134 15.79 -25.49 7.89
C ASP A 134 14.44 -25.02 8.50
N GLU A 135 13.93 -25.72 9.52
CA GLU A 135 12.85 -25.22 10.38
C GLU A 135 13.36 -25.04 11.81
N VAL A 136 12.99 -23.92 12.44
CA VAL A 136 13.20 -23.75 13.88
C VAL A 136 12.15 -24.54 14.64
N ARG A 137 12.65 -25.34 15.60
CA ARG A 137 11.85 -26.28 16.39
C ARG A 137 12.08 -26.04 17.86
N GLY A 138 11.10 -26.44 18.66
CA GLY A 138 11.14 -26.31 20.10
C GLY A 138 9.92 -25.57 20.61
N ILE A 139 10.09 -24.89 21.75
CA ILE A 139 9.00 -24.27 22.48
C ILE A 139 9.36 -22.86 22.93
N TYR A 140 8.36 -22.00 23.02
CA TYR A 140 8.47 -20.67 23.56
C TYR A 140 7.33 -20.41 24.55
N MET A 141 7.56 -19.52 25.49
CA MET A 141 6.57 -19.14 26.50
C MET A 141 5.36 -18.48 25.83
N SER A 142 4.14 -18.95 26.08
CA SER A 142 2.93 -18.38 25.49
C SER A 142 2.81 -16.89 25.84
N GLY A 143 2.57 -16.06 24.82
CA GLY A 143 2.51 -14.60 24.97
C GLY A 143 3.85 -13.89 24.78
N PHE A 144 4.97 -14.62 24.78
CA PHE A 144 6.28 -14.08 24.39
C PHE A 144 6.33 -13.77 22.89
N LEU A 145 5.96 -14.76 22.10
CA LEU A 145 5.79 -14.67 20.66
C LEU A 145 4.29 -14.64 20.34
N THR A 146 3.81 -13.50 19.85
CA THR A 146 2.39 -13.30 19.50
C THR A 146 2.18 -13.27 18.00
N THR A 147 1.04 -13.77 17.54
CA THR A 147 0.59 -13.63 16.14
C THR A 147 0.63 -12.17 15.70
N LEU A 148 1.35 -11.89 14.61
CA LEU A 148 1.57 -10.52 14.14
C LEU A 148 0.35 -9.99 13.39
N PRO A 149 -0.23 -8.85 13.79
CA PRO A 149 -1.22 -8.17 12.97
C PRO A 149 -0.54 -7.64 11.70
N VAL A 150 -1.13 -7.92 10.54
CA VAL A 150 -0.62 -7.47 9.24
C VAL A 150 -1.68 -6.74 8.44
N ILE A 151 -1.23 -5.84 7.57
CA ILE A 151 -2.05 -5.24 6.52
C ILE A 151 -1.54 -5.83 5.20
N VAL A 152 -2.44 -6.29 4.33
CA VAL A 152 -2.08 -7.02 3.11
C VAL A 152 -2.64 -6.33 1.87
N SER A 153 -2.06 -6.58 0.70
CA SER A 153 -2.62 -6.10 -0.56
C SER A 153 -3.88 -6.89 -0.95
N GLU A 154 -4.72 -6.31 -1.80
CA GLU A 154 -5.83 -7.05 -2.40
C GLU A 154 -5.34 -8.25 -3.23
N SER A 155 -4.19 -8.12 -3.92
CA SER A 155 -3.54 -9.21 -4.65
C SER A 155 -3.15 -10.37 -3.73
N PHE A 156 -2.78 -10.10 -2.47
CA PHE A 156 -2.52 -11.13 -1.47
C PHE A 156 -3.78 -11.90 -1.09
N LEU A 157 -4.91 -11.22 -0.85
CA LEU A 157 -6.17 -11.89 -0.53
C LEU A 157 -6.64 -12.77 -1.69
N ALA A 158 -6.53 -12.26 -2.93
CA ALA A 158 -6.89 -13.02 -4.13
C ALA A 158 -6.02 -14.27 -4.31
N ALA A 159 -4.71 -14.18 -4.07
CA ALA A 159 -3.78 -15.30 -4.24
C ALA A 159 -3.88 -16.34 -3.12
N SER A 160 -4.10 -15.91 -1.87
CA SER A 160 -4.13 -16.80 -0.70
C SER A 160 -5.52 -17.36 -0.39
N GLY A 161 -6.59 -16.74 -0.89
CA GLY A 161 -7.96 -17.02 -0.45
C GLY A 161 -8.25 -16.59 0.99
N ALA A 162 -7.32 -15.85 1.61
CA ALA A 162 -7.49 -15.31 2.96
C ALA A 162 -8.57 -14.23 3.00
N THR A 163 -9.08 -13.96 4.20
CA THR A 163 -10.03 -12.87 4.47
C THR A 163 -9.58 -12.06 5.67
N THR A 164 -10.10 -10.85 5.84
CA THR A 164 -9.84 -10.05 7.04
C THR A 164 -10.26 -10.83 8.30
N GLY A 165 -9.35 -10.92 9.28
CA GLY A 165 -9.52 -11.71 10.50
C GLY A 165 -8.94 -13.12 10.44
N SER A 166 -8.62 -13.63 9.24
CA SER A 166 -7.99 -14.94 9.09
C SER A 166 -6.53 -14.93 9.56
N THR A 167 -6.09 -16.08 10.09
CA THR A 167 -4.70 -16.31 10.46
C THR A 167 -3.98 -16.99 9.31
N VAL A 168 -2.83 -16.44 8.91
CA VAL A 168 -2.01 -16.97 7.81
C VAL A 168 -0.58 -17.14 8.32
N LEU A 169 0.05 -18.27 7.97
CA LEU A 169 1.48 -18.48 8.21
C LEU A 169 2.26 -17.91 7.03
N LEU A 170 3.08 -16.88 7.27
CA LEU A 170 3.94 -16.28 6.27
C LEU A 170 5.37 -16.70 6.48
N ARG A 171 6.11 -16.93 5.40
CA ARG A 171 7.55 -17.21 5.48
C ARG A 171 8.30 -15.91 5.24
N ALA A 172 9.06 -15.45 6.23
CA ALA A 172 9.95 -14.30 6.12
C ALA A 172 11.39 -14.79 6.35
N GLY A 173 12.20 -14.79 5.28
CA GLY A 173 13.48 -15.50 5.30
C GLY A 173 13.28 -17.01 5.52
N GLY A 174 14.02 -17.60 6.47
CA GLY A 174 13.87 -19.00 6.87
C GLY A 174 12.70 -19.25 7.85
N VAL A 175 12.12 -18.20 8.43
CA VAL A 175 11.23 -18.31 9.59
C VAL A 175 9.76 -18.26 9.18
N LEU A 176 8.95 -19.12 9.80
CA LEU A 176 7.50 -19.07 9.71
C LEU A 176 6.93 -18.12 10.77
N VAL A 177 6.21 -17.12 10.30
CA VAL A 177 5.61 -16.04 11.08
C VAL A 177 4.09 -16.23 11.08
N PRO A 178 3.46 -16.53 12.22
CA PRO A 178 2.02 -16.53 12.34
C PRO A 178 1.51 -15.10 12.30
N THR A 179 0.62 -14.83 11.35
CA THR A 179 0.06 -13.51 11.13
C THR A 179 -1.45 -13.54 11.16
N VAL A 180 -2.07 -12.40 11.44
CA VAL A 180 -3.51 -12.22 11.35
C VAL A 180 -3.81 -10.99 10.52
N VAL A 181 -4.62 -11.19 9.48
CA VAL A 181 -4.98 -10.12 8.56
C VAL A 181 -5.91 -9.14 9.28
N ARG A 182 -5.50 -7.88 9.41
CA ARG A 182 -6.29 -6.83 10.09
C ARG A 182 -6.93 -5.85 9.13
N ALA A 183 -6.29 -5.58 8.00
CA ALA A 183 -6.78 -4.66 6.99
C ALA A 183 -6.20 -5.01 5.61
N THR A 184 -6.78 -4.40 4.58
CA THR A 184 -6.35 -4.54 3.19
C THR A 184 -6.06 -3.17 2.59
N PHE A 185 -5.16 -3.11 1.60
CA PHE A 185 -4.91 -1.93 0.78
C PHE A 185 -4.87 -2.28 -0.70
N GLU A 186 -5.21 -1.31 -1.55
CA GLU A 186 -5.10 -1.42 -3.00
C GLU A 186 -3.69 -1.05 -3.47
N LEU A 187 -3.19 0.12 -3.07
CA LEU A 187 -1.87 0.62 -3.41
C LEU A 187 -1.06 0.95 -2.16
N PHE A 188 0.23 0.59 -2.16
CA PHE A 188 1.18 0.95 -1.11
C PHE A 188 2.41 1.60 -1.74
N PRO A 189 2.98 2.66 -1.14
CA PRO A 189 4.08 3.36 -1.80
C PRO A 189 5.31 2.47 -1.97
N THR A 190 6.07 2.72 -3.03
CA THR A 190 7.22 1.93 -3.52
C THR A 190 6.95 0.47 -3.87
N THR A 191 5.69 0.05 -3.87
CA THR A 191 5.26 -1.27 -4.32
C THR A 191 4.45 -1.17 -5.60
N VAL A 192 4.54 -2.20 -6.43
CA VAL A 192 3.84 -2.28 -7.72
C VAL A 192 2.95 -3.52 -7.69
N SER A 193 1.65 -3.36 -7.88
CA SER A 193 0.69 -4.44 -7.58
C SER A 193 0.83 -5.65 -8.50
N HIS A 194 1.37 -5.45 -9.72
CA HIS A 194 1.62 -6.54 -10.67
C HIS A 194 2.84 -7.41 -10.31
N ASP A 195 3.76 -6.92 -9.47
CA ASP A 195 4.92 -7.71 -8.99
C ASP A 195 4.49 -8.83 -8.03
N GLY A 196 3.31 -8.69 -7.42
CA GLY A 196 2.65 -9.74 -6.66
C GLY A 196 2.04 -9.28 -5.34
N PRO A 197 1.67 -10.24 -4.48
CA PRO A 197 1.18 -10.00 -3.14
C PRO A 197 2.15 -9.19 -2.26
N VAL A 198 1.63 -8.21 -1.52
CA VAL A 198 2.40 -7.37 -0.59
C VAL A 198 1.83 -7.50 0.81
N VAL A 199 2.71 -7.54 1.81
CA VAL A 199 2.34 -7.59 3.23
C VAL A 199 3.14 -6.56 4.01
N VAL A 200 2.46 -5.81 4.85
CA VAL A 200 3.02 -4.77 5.72
C VAL A 200 2.99 -5.26 7.17
N PHE A 201 4.15 -5.21 7.82
CA PHE A 201 4.37 -5.65 9.18
C PHE A 201 4.78 -4.48 10.08
N ASP A 202 4.54 -4.64 11.38
CA ASP A 202 5.32 -3.90 12.38
C ASP A 202 6.77 -4.39 12.33
N ARG A 203 7.69 -3.47 12.00
CA ARG A 203 9.11 -3.78 11.82
C ARG A 203 9.70 -4.44 13.06
N ASP A 204 9.58 -3.79 14.21
CA ASP A 204 10.29 -4.21 15.41
C ASP A 204 9.80 -5.58 15.89
N ARG A 205 8.49 -5.85 15.76
CA ARG A 205 7.93 -7.18 16.07
C ARG A 205 8.32 -8.25 15.07
N LEU A 206 8.41 -7.92 13.78
CA LEU A 206 8.90 -8.87 12.77
C LEU A 206 10.37 -9.20 13.04
N LEU A 207 11.22 -8.19 13.27
CA LEU A 207 12.63 -8.39 13.59
C LEU A 207 12.80 -9.24 14.85
N TYR A 208 12.00 -8.98 15.88
CA TYR A 208 11.97 -9.81 17.08
C TYR A 208 11.61 -11.27 16.79
N TRP A 209 10.61 -11.50 15.94
CA TRP A 209 10.23 -12.85 15.52
C TRP A 209 11.35 -13.55 14.74
N LEU A 210 12.05 -12.82 13.87
CA LEU A 210 13.16 -13.34 13.08
C LEU A 210 14.38 -13.65 13.94
N ASP A 211 14.71 -12.80 14.91
CA ASP A 211 15.84 -13.01 15.83
C ASP A 211 15.63 -14.24 16.73
N VAL A 212 14.40 -14.43 17.23
CA VAL A 212 14.03 -15.62 18.00
C VAL A 212 13.93 -16.86 17.13
N GLY A 213 13.39 -16.70 15.92
CA GLY A 213 13.06 -17.78 15.00
C GLY A 213 14.18 -18.19 14.06
N ASP A 214 15.34 -17.54 14.07
CA ASP A 214 16.53 -17.94 13.31
C ASP A 214 17.86 -17.68 14.06
N PRO A 215 18.10 -18.44 15.15
CA PRO A 215 19.18 -18.17 16.11
C PRO A 215 20.63 -18.38 15.59
N GLY A 216 20.82 -18.67 14.31
CA GLY A 216 22.13 -18.94 13.70
C GLY A 216 22.44 -18.09 12.48
N TYR A 217 21.45 -17.39 11.92
CA TYR A 217 21.61 -16.54 10.76
C TYR A 217 21.33 -15.11 11.17
N SER A 218 22.38 -14.28 11.16
CA SER A 218 22.21 -12.83 11.18
C SER A 218 21.60 -12.44 9.84
N LEU A 219 20.27 -12.54 9.72
CA LEU A 219 19.56 -11.87 8.64
C LEU A 219 19.96 -10.40 8.75
N SER A 220 20.74 -9.91 7.78
CA SER A 220 20.98 -8.48 7.65
C SER A 220 19.64 -7.87 7.25
N THR A 221 18.84 -7.53 8.25
CA THR A 221 17.60 -6.78 8.07
C THR A 221 17.91 -5.29 8.06
N GLU A 222 18.92 -4.92 7.28
CA GLU A 222 19.20 -3.52 7.00
C GLU A 222 18.00 -2.97 6.21
N PRO A 223 17.37 -1.88 6.68
CA PRO A 223 16.28 -1.26 5.94
C PRO A 223 16.76 -0.87 4.55
N SER A 224 16.05 -1.31 3.51
CA SER A 224 16.35 -0.91 2.13
C SER A 224 15.96 0.54 1.84
N GLU A 225 15.00 1.07 2.60
CA GLU A 225 14.45 2.40 2.41
C GLU A 225 14.03 3.00 3.75
N ILE A 226 14.14 4.32 3.88
CA ILE A 226 13.68 5.07 5.05
C ILE A 226 12.87 6.27 4.56
N TRP A 227 11.66 6.43 5.09
CA TRP A 227 10.83 7.59 4.81
C TRP A 227 10.96 8.62 5.93
N LEU A 228 11.33 9.84 5.54
CA LEU A 228 11.55 10.95 6.45
C LEU A 228 10.51 12.03 6.18
N SER A 229 9.88 12.51 7.25
CA SER A 229 9.10 13.74 7.21
C SER A 229 9.99 14.92 7.60
N VAL A 230 9.92 15.99 6.83
CA VAL A 230 10.71 17.20 7.05
C VAL A 230 9.75 18.38 7.22
N ALA A 231 10.13 19.35 8.05
CA ALA A 231 9.35 20.58 8.23
C ALA A 231 9.18 21.34 6.90
N GLU A 232 8.05 22.02 6.75
CA GLU A 232 7.73 22.77 5.55
C GLU A 232 8.76 23.89 5.31
N GLY A 233 9.27 24.00 4.07
CA GLY A 233 10.27 25.00 3.69
C GLY A 233 11.70 24.72 4.15
N ALA A 234 11.98 23.56 4.74
CA ALA A 234 13.35 23.17 5.08
C ALA A 234 14.23 23.02 3.83
N ASP A 235 15.48 23.44 3.93
CA ASP A 235 16.49 23.20 2.90
C ASP A 235 16.94 21.73 2.93
N LEU A 236 16.72 21.03 1.83
CA LEU A 236 17.04 19.61 1.70
C LEU A 236 18.49 19.36 1.28
N GLY A 237 19.19 20.36 0.75
CA GLY A 237 20.57 20.20 0.27
C GLY A 237 21.53 19.74 1.39
N PRO A 238 21.58 20.45 2.54
CA PRO A 238 22.39 20.03 3.68
C PRO A 238 21.97 18.67 4.25
N LEU A 239 20.69 18.32 4.19
CA LEU A 239 20.16 17.04 4.66
C LEU A 239 20.65 15.90 3.77
N GLU A 240 20.52 16.04 2.45
CA GLU A 240 21.03 15.08 1.46
C GLU A 240 22.54 14.88 1.61
N GLU A 241 23.30 15.98 1.75
CA GLU A 241 24.75 15.94 1.93
C GLU A 241 25.17 15.23 3.23
N ALA A 242 24.45 15.45 4.33
CA ALA A 242 24.70 14.79 5.61
C ALA A 242 24.36 13.29 5.57
N LEU A 243 23.30 12.92 4.85
CA LEU A 243 22.84 11.53 4.71
C LEU A 243 23.69 10.69 3.75
N GLY A 244 24.42 11.33 2.84
CA GLY A 244 25.38 10.69 1.93
C GLY A 244 26.80 10.49 2.51
N ARG A 245 27.05 10.87 3.78
CA ARG A 245 28.38 10.81 4.42
C ARG A 245 28.33 10.07 5.75
N ASP A 246 29.47 9.50 6.14
CA ASP A 246 29.63 8.78 7.41
C ASP A 246 29.07 9.60 8.59
N PRO A 247 28.30 8.99 9.51
CA PRO A 247 28.07 7.55 9.67
C PRO A 247 26.99 6.95 8.74
N PHE A 248 26.35 7.77 7.89
CA PHE A 248 25.30 7.32 6.96
C PHE A 248 25.87 7.13 5.55
N ARG A 249 25.26 6.26 4.75
CA ARG A 249 25.71 5.99 3.37
C ARG A 249 24.52 5.65 2.48
N LEU A 250 23.60 6.60 2.34
CA LEU A 250 22.44 6.42 1.47
C LEU A 250 22.86 6.56 0.00
N ASP A 251 22.58 5.51 -0.80
CA ASP A 251 22.90 5.49 -2.23
C ASP A 251 21.98 6.41 -3.05
N GLN A 252 20.73 6.59 -2.60
CA GLN A 252 19.73 7.40 -3.27
C GLN A 252 18.98 8.28 -2.28
N PHE A 253 18.78 9.54 -2.66
CA PHE A 253 17.96 10.50 -1.94
C PHE A 253 16.87 11.00 -2.89
N VAL A 254 15.61 10.70 -2.56
CA VAL A 254 14.45 11.12 -3.37
C VAL A 254 13.62 12.10 -2.56
N SER A 255 13.56 13.35 -3.04
CA SER A 255 12.65 14.35 -2.48
C SER A 255 11.35 14.37 -3.26
N ARG A 256 10.24 14.09 -2.57
CA ARG A 256 8.88 14.22 -3.14
C ARG A 256 8.65 15.62 -3.72
N GLN A 257 9.05 16.67 -3.00
CA GLN A 257 8.81 18.05 -3.44
C GLN A 257 9.63 18.39 -4.68
N GLN A 258 10.91 18.02 -4.71
CA GLN A 258 11.76 18.27 -5.88
C GLN A 258 11.28 17.46 -7.09
N ALA A 259 10.81 16.22 -6.90
CA ALA A 259 10.22 15.41 -7.96
C ALA A 259 8.94 16.06 -8.53
N LEU A 260 8.04 16.56 -7.67
CA LEU A 260 6.84 17.29 -8.08
C LEU A 260 7.18 18.59 -8.82
N ASP A 261 8.16 19.35 -8.32
CA ASP A 261 8.64 20.57 -8.94
C ASP A 261 9.26 20.30 -10.32
N ALA A 262 10.09 19.27 -10.44
CA ALA A 262 10.72 18.87 -11.70
C ALA A 262 9.66 18.42 -12.72
N ALA A 263 8.66 17.65 -12.29
CA ALA A 263 7.51 17.28 -13.13
C ALA A 263 6.73 18.52 -13.60
N THR A 264 6.51 19.50 -12.71
CA THR A 264 5.76 20.72 -13.03
C THR A 264 6.54 21.66 -13.97
N ARG A 265 7.87 21.74 -13.80
CA ARG A 265 8.75 22.60 -14.61
C ARG A 265 9.10 21.98 -15.97
N ASN A 266 8.75 20.73 -16.23
CA ASN A 266 9.07 20.06 -17.49
C ASN A 266 8.38 20.81 -18.66
N PRO A 267 9.15 21.49 -19.54
CA PRO A 267 8.58 22.32 -20.59
C PRO A 267 7.83 21.49 -21.64
N LEU A 268 8.07 20.17 -21.76
CA LEU A 268 7.24 19.31 -22.61
C LEU A 268 5.82 19.15 -22.04
N ILE A 269 5.67 19.11 -20.72
CA ILE A 269 4.36 19.05 -20.04
C ILE A 269 3.71 20.44 -20.04
N ALA A 270 4.46 21.51 -19.74
CA ALA A 270 3.94 22.88 -19.72
C ALA A 270 3.60 23.42 -21.13
N ALA A 271 4.47 23.20 -22.13
CA ALA A 271 4.28 23.69 -23.49
C ALA A 271 3.36 22.79 -24.34
N SER A 272 3.39 21.46 -24.18
CA SER A 272 2.46 20.58 -24.91
C SER A 272 1.08 20.45 -24.23
N GLY A 273 1.02 20.51 -22.90
CA GLY A 273 -0.21 20.24 -22.14
C GLY A 273 -1.20 21.41 -22.06
N SER A 274 -0.73 22.66 -21.87
CA SER A 274 -1.63 23.81 -21.74
C SER A 274 -1.58 24.77 -22.93
N GLY A 275 -0.41 25.06 -23.47
CA GLY A 275 -0.24 26.05 -24.54
C GLY A 275 -0.88 25.62 -25.86
N ILE A 276 -0.51 24.46 -26.37
CA ILE A 276 -1.06 23.92 -27.63
C ILE A 276 -2.54 23.60 -27.49
N LEU A 277 -2.96 23.02 -26.35
CA LEU A 277 -4.35 22.70 -26.08
C LEU A 277 -5.22 23.97 -26.03
N LEU A 278 -4.75 25.02 -25.36
CA LEU A 278 -5.44 26.32 -25.33
C LEU A 278 -5.52 26.93 -26.73
N ALA A 279 -4.44 26.89 -27.52
CA ALA A 279 -4.44 27.41 -28.88
C ALA A 279 -5.43 26.66 -29.78
N ALA A 280 -5.43 25.31 -29.71
CA ALA A 280 -6.39 24.47 -30.43
C ALA A 280 -7.83 24.75 -29.97
N PHE A 281 -8.05 24.88 -28.67
CA PHE A 281 -9.35 25.23 -28.09
C PHE A 281 -9.84 26.59 -28.61
N VAL A 282 -9.01 27.63 -28.58
CA VAL A 282 -9.34 28.96 -29.10
C VAL A 282 -9.63 28.90 -30.60
N ALA A 283 -8.84 28.17 -31.39
CA ALA A 283 -9.08 28.01 -32.82
C ALA A 283 -10.42 27.32 -33.12
N VAL A 284 -10.70 26.19 -32.46
CA VAL A 284 -11.97 25.47 -32.58
C VAL A 284 -13.13 26.35 -32.13
N MET A 285 -12.97 27.07 -31.01
CA MET A 285 -14.01 27.96 -30.51
C MET A 285 -14.28 29.13 -31.46
N GLY A 286 -13.25 29.64 -32.14
CA GLY A 286 -13.37 30.62 -33.21
C GLY A 286 -14.16 30.08 -34.41
N LEU A 287 -13.91 28.83 -34.81
CA LEU A 287 -14.67 28.17 -35.88
C LEU A 287 -16.14 27.96 -35.47
N VAL A 288 -16.39 27.51 -34.24
CA VAL A 288 -17.75 27.36 -33.70
C VAL A 288 -18.46 28.71 -33.66
N ALA A 289 -17.78 29.76 -33.20
CA ALA A 289 -18.30 31.12 -33.20
C ALA A 289 -18.71 31.59 -34.60
N ALA A 290 -17.85 31.37 -35.60
CA ALA A 290 -18.14 31.72 -37.00
C ALA A 290 -19.32 30.89 -37.57
N ALA A 291 -19.39 29.59 -37.28
CA ALA A 291 -20.49 28.72 -37.69
C ALA A 291 -21.82 29.13 -37.04
N LEU A 292 -21.82 29.50 -35.76
CA LEU A 292 -23.00 30.00 -35.06
C LEU A 292 -23.44 31.34 -35.63
N LEU A 293 -22.52 32.28 -35.84
CA LEU A 293 -22.84 33.59 -36.42
C LEU A 293 -23.45 33.45 -37.82
N THR A 294 -22.86 32.61 -38.68
CA THR A 294 -23.36 32.38 -40.04
C THR A 294 -24.72 31.71 -40.06
N SER A 295 -24.94 30.67 -39.22
CA SER A 295 -26.24 29.99 -39.12
C SER A 295 -27.34 30.90 -38.58
N LEU A 296 -27.05 31.71 -37.55
CA LEU A 296 -27.98 32.71 -37.00
C LEU A 296 -28.36 33.77 -38.05
N LEU A 297 -27.37 34.33 -38.75
CA LEU A 297 -27.64 35.31 -39.81
C LEU A 297 -28.46 34.70 -40.96
N ALA A 298 -28.19 33.45 -41.33
CA ALA A 298 -28.97 32.74 -42.35
C ALA A 298 -30.42 32.50 -41.89
N ALA A 299 -30.63 32.10 -40.63
CA ALA A 299 -31.96 31.89 -40.06
C ALA A 299 -32.78 33.19 -40.01
N VAL A 300 -32.17 34.29 -39.56
CA VAL A 300 -32.82 35.62 -39.54
C VAL A 300 -33.20 36.06 -40.95
N ARG A 301 -32.35 35.81 -41.96
CA ARG A 301 -32.67 36.15 -43.37
C ARG A 301 -33.85 35.34 -43.91
N ARG A 302 -33.88 34.01 -43.65
CA ARG A 302 -34.99 33.15 -44.10
C ARG A 302 -36.33 33.53 -43.48
N ARG A 303 -36.34 33.95 -42.22
CA ARG A 303 -37.55 34.32 -41.48
C ARG A 303 -37.96 35.80 -41.63
N ARG A 304 -37.32 36.57 -42.53
CA ARG A 304 -37.64 38.00 -42.74
C ARG A 304 -39.09 38.24 -43.14
N VAL A 305 -39.65 37.39 -44.01
CA VAL A 305 -41.04 37.52 -44.47
C VAL A 305 -42.01 37.23 -43.34
N GLU A 306 -41.75 36.17 -42.56
CA GLU A 306 -42.53 35.85 -41.36
C GLU A 306 -42.51 37.00 -40.34
N PHE A 307 -41.34 37.61 -40.11
CA PHE A 307 -41.23 38.77 -39.23
C PHE A 307 -42.00 39.99 -39.75
N ALA A 308 -42.03 40.23 -41.06
CA ALA A 308 -42.81 41.33 -41.64
C ALA A 308 -44.32 41.12 -41.46
N VAL A 309 -44.81 39.89 -41.65
CA VAL A 309 -46.22 39.52 -41.44
C VAL A 309 -46.62 39.69 -39.97
N VAL A 310 -45.80 39.19 -39.06
CA VAL A 310 -46.08 39.25 -37.61
C VAL A 310 -45.99 40.69 -37.09
N GLN A 311 -45.10 41.52 -37.65
CA GLN A 311 -45.02 42.94 -37.33
C GLN A 311 -46.24 43.72 -37.85
N ALA A 312 -46.81 43.33 -39.00
CA ALA A 312 -48.07 43.91 -39.52
C ALA A 312 -49.29 43.58 -38.63
N ILE A 313 -49.25 42.46 -37.90
CA ILE A 313 -50.28 42.06 -36.91
C ILE A 313 -50.12 42.83 -35.57
N GLY A 314 -49.06 43.62 -35.41
CA GLY A 314 -48.88 44.57 -34.29
C GLY A 314 -47.82 44.19 -33.26
N LEU A 315 -47.03 43.13 -33.49
CA LEU A 315 -45.92 42.78 -32.59
C LEU A 315 -44.76 43.78 -32.70
N THR A 316 -44.20 44.14 -31.54
CA THR A 316 -43.06 45.05 -31.47
C THR A 316 -41.76 44.33 -31.83
N LYS A 317 -40.78 45.06 -32.38
CA LYS A 317 -39.44 44.52 -32.70
C LYS A 317 -38.76 43.86 -31.50
N ARG A 318 -39.03 44.36 -30.28
CA ARG A 318 -38.51 43.78 -29.03
C ARG A 318 -39.10 42.40 -28.72
N GLN A 319 -40.41 42.21 -28.95
CA GLN A 319 -41.07 40.92 -28.73
C GLN A 319 -40.61 39.86 -29.73
N LEU A 320 -40.39 40.25 -30.99
CA LEU A 320 -39.80 39.37 -32.01
C LEU A 320 -38.38 38.92 -31.64
N LEU A 321 -37.53 39.86 -31.21
CA LEU A 321 -36.17 39.52 -30.75
C LEU A 321 -36.18 38.68 -29.48
N ALA A 322 -37.13 38.90 -28.57
CA ALA A 322 -37.26 38.10 -27.35
C ALA A 322 -37.67 36.65 -27.66
N MET A 323 -38.60 36.42 -28.59
CA MET A 323 -38.94 35.06 -29.04
C MET A 323 -37.75 34.36 -29.67
N LEU A 324 -37.01 35.06 -30.54
CA LEU A 324 -35.81 34.49 -31.18
C LEU A 324 -34.73 34.17 -30.14
N ALA A 325 -34.51 35.09 -29.18
CA ALA A 325 -33.57 34.86 -28.09
C ALA A 325 -33.95 33.64 -27.26
N LEU A 326 -35.24 33.44 -26.97
CA LEU A 326 -35.73 32.29 -26.22
C LEU A 326 -35.54 30.97 -26.99
N GLU A 327 -35.92 30.93 -28.27
CA GLU A 327 -35.75 29.73 -29.13
C GLU A 327 -34.29 29.28 -29.14
N TYR A 328 -33.37 30.21 -29.38
CA TYR A 328 -31.95 29.90 -29.42
C TYR A 328 -31.32 29.69 -28.04
N ALA A 329 -31.85 30.30 -26.98
CA ALA A 329 -31.39 30.02 -25.61
C ALA A 329 -31.67 28.56 -25.22
N VAL A 330 -32.80 28.00 -25.65
CA VAL A 330 -33.12 26.58 -25.44
C VAL A 330 -32.14 25.69 -26.21
N VAL A 331 -31.88 26.00 -27.49
CA VAL A 331 -30.88 25.26 -28.30
C VAL A 331 -29.48 25.36 -27.69
N PHE A 332 -29.09 26.55 -27.22
CA PHE A 332 -27.81 26.80 -26.57
C PHE A 332 -27.65 26.00 -25.27
N ALA A 333 -28.66 26.01 -24.41
CA ALA A 333 -28.66 25.24 -23.16
C ALA A 333 -28.56 23.72 -23.42
N MET A 334 -29.33 23.20 -24.38
CA MET A 334 -29.24 21.79 -24.78
C MET A 334 -27.89 21.45 -25.38
N GLY A 335 -27.35 22.34 -26.23
CA GLY A 335 -26.04 22.15 -26.87
C GLY A 335 -24.90 22.11 -25.86
N ILE A 336 -24.90 23.00 -24.87
CA ILE A 336 -23.92 22.98 -23.78
C ILE A 336 -24.06 21.71 -22.95
N GLY A 337 -25.28 21.36 -22.53
CA GLY A 337 -25.52 20.16 -21.74
C GLY A 337 -25.02 18.91 -22.45
N ALA A 338 -25.40 18.72 -23.72
CA ALA A 338 -24.96 17.60 -24.53
C ALA A 338 -23.43 17.62 -24.76
N GLY A 339 -22.85 18.78 -25.04
CA GLY A 339 -21.41 18.93 -25.28
C GLY A 339 -20.57 18.62 -24.04
N VAL A 340 -21.02 19.05 -22.85
CA VAL A 340 -20.35 18.77 -21.58
C VAL A 340 -20.42 17.28 -21.23
N VAL A 341 -21.59 16.65 -21.40
CA VAL A 341 -21.75 15.19 -21.19
C VAL A 341 -20.89 14.40 -22.16
N MET A 342 -20.93 14.73 -23.45
CA MET A 342 -20.12 14.06 -24.46
C MET A 342 -18.63 14.27 -24.23
N GLY A 343 -18.23 15.48 -23.82
CA GLY A 343 -16.85 15.79 -23.48
C GLY A 343 -16.34 14.94 -22.32
N MET A 344 -17.12 14.85 -21.23
CA MET A 344 -16.77 13.98 -20.10
C MET A 344 -16.65 12.51 -20.51
N PHE A 345 -17.60 12.01 -21.31
CA PHE A 345 -17.57 10.63 -21.81
C PHE A 345 -16.33 10.35 -22.68
N VAL A 346 -16.01 11.22 -23.63
CA VAL A 346 -14.83 11.06 -24.49
C VAL A 346 -13.54 11.18 -23.67
N SER A 347 -13.45 12.11 -22.73
CA SER A 347 -12.28 12.28 -21.87
C SER A 347 -12.04 11.05 -20.99
N ASP A 348 -13.08 10.47 -20.40
CA ASP A 348 -12.99 9.24 -19.60
C ASP A 348 -12.46 8.05 -20.42
N GLN A 349 -13.01 7.84 -21.62
CA GLN A 349 -12.55 6.79 -22.51
C GLN A 349 -11.10 6.98 -22.97
N MET A 350 -10.72 8.22 -23.31
CA MET A 350 -9.34 8.52 -23.69
C MET A 350 -8.35 8.29 -22.54
N LEU A 351 -8.72 8.63 -21.30
CA LEU A 351 -7.87 8.38 -20.14
C LEU A 351 -7.66 6.88 -19.90
N SER A 352 -8.69 6.05 -20.09
CA SER A 352 -8.56 4.60 -19.95
C SER A 352 -7.53 3.98 -20.92
N PHE A 353 -7.30 4.58 -22.10
CA PHE A 353 -6.26 4.11 -23.03
C PHE A 353 -4.85 4.50 -22.60
N LEU A 354 -4.71 5.56 -21.79
CA LEU A 354 -3.42 5.99 -21.25
C LEU A 354 -3.03 5.21 -19.99
N ASP A 355 -3.99 4.56 -19.35
CA ASP A 355 -3.80 3.81 -18.10
C ASP A 355 -3.13 2.43 -18.29
N VAL A 356 -2.57 2.18 -19.48
CA VAL A 356 -1.96 0.90 -19.87
C VAL A 356 -0.57 1.16 -20.49
N THR A 357 0.45 0.44 -20.02
CA THR A 357 1.82 0.50 -20.53
C THR A 357 1.95 -0.20 -21.89
N GLU A 358 3.10 -0.03 -22.55
CA GLU A 358 3.41 -0.75 -23.80
C GLU A 358 3.40 -2.28 -23.64
N THR A 359 3.59 -2.78 -22.42
CA THR A 359 3.54 -4.21 -22.07
C THR A 359 2.13 -4.71 -21.73
N GLY A 360 1.14 -3.81 -21.62
CA GLY A 360 -0.23 -4.16 -21.27
C GLY A 360 -0.54 -4.09 -19.76
N ASP A 361 0.42 -3.63 -18.95
CA ASP A 361 0.25 -3.50 -17.50
C ASP A 361 -0.45 -2.18 -17.17
N ARG A 362 -1.23 -2.15 -16.10
CA ARG A 362 -1.86 -0.91 -15.66
C ARG A 362 -0.83 0.03 -15.04
N ILE A 363 -0.95 1.32 -15.35
CA ILE A 363 -0.12 2.35 -14.71
C ILE A 363 -0.69 2.62 -13.32
N GLU A 364 0.18 2.52 -12.30
CA GLU A 364 -0.18 2.77 -10.91
C GLU A 364 0.56 4.00 -10.37
N PRO A 365 -0.13 4.93 -9.68
CA PRO A 365 -1.58 5.02 -9.51
C PRO A 365 -2.29 5.46 -10.80
N SER A 366 -3.55 5.04 -10.95
CA SER A 366 -4.33 5.33 -12.16
C SER A 366 -4.64 6.81 -12.35
N PHE A 367 -4.87 7.20 -13.61
CA PHE A 367 -5.18 8.60 -13.93
C PHE A 367 -6.58 9.01 -13.45
N ILE A 368 -6.66 10.19 -12.83
CA ILE A 368 -7.93 10.82 -12.45
C ILE A 368 -8.33 11.90 -13.46
N LEU A 369 -9.61 11.92 -13.85
CA LEU A 369 -10.16 12.98 -14.69
C LEU A 369 -10.30 14.27 -13.88
N GLN A 370 -9.40 15.23 -14.11
CA GLN A 370 -9.48 16.55 -13.51
C GLN A 370 -9.95 17.60 -14.53
N THR A 371 -11.20 18.04 -14.42
CA THR A 371 -11.78 19.07 -15.29
C THR A 371 -11.56 20.48 -14.74
N GLN A 372 -10.92 21.35 -15.51
CA GLN A 372 -10.79 22.78 -15.19
C GLN A 372 -12.07 23.54 -15.60
N TRP A 373 -13.05 23.58 -14.70
CA TRP A 373 -14.35 24.22 -14.94
C TRP A 373 -14.26 25.70 -15.34
N LEU A 374 -13.22 26.41 -14.91
CA LEU A 374 -12.98 27.79 -15.34
C LEU A 374 -12.82 27.89 -16.86
N ILE A 375 -12.03 27.01 -17.49
CA ILE A 375 -11.81 27.02 -18.94
C ILE A 375 -13.10 26.67 -19.68
N VAL A 376 -13.85 25.67 -19.19
CA VAL A 376 -15.16 25.31 -19.73
C VAL A 376 -16.12 26.51 -19.65
N GLY A 377 -16.16 27.18 -18.50
CA GLY A 377 -16.97 28.38 -18.28
C GLY A 377 -16.58 29.54 -19.20
N LEU A 378 -15.28 29.77 -19.42
CA LEU A 378 -14.79 30.78 -20.38
C LEU A 378 -15.20 30.44 -21.82
N GLY A 379 -15.14 29.15 -22.21
CA GLY A 379 -15.63 28.68 -23.50
C GLY A 379 -17.12 28.95 -23.68
N VAL A 380 -17.94 28.55 -22.71
CA VAL A 380 -19.38 28.83 -22.68
C VAL A 380 -19.66 30.33 -22.75
N GLY A 381 -18.91 31.13 -22.00
CA GLY A 381 -19.01 32.59 -22.00
C GLY A 381 -18.69 33.20 -23.37
N LEU A 382 -17.67 32.69 -24.07
CA LEU A 382 -17.33 33.13 -25.43
C LEU A 382 -18.46 32.80 -26.42
N VAL A 383 -19.02 31.59 -26.36
CA VAL A 383 -20.16 31.23 -27.23
C VAL A 383 -21.38 32.12 -26.93
N ALA A 384 -21.65 32.40 -25.64
CA ALA A 384 -22.72 33.32 -25.25
C ALA A 384 -22.48 34.76 -25.74
N ALA A 385 -21.23 35.22 -25.74
CA ALA A 385 -20.86 36.53 -26.26
C ALA A 385 -21.08 36.62 -27.78
N VAL A 386 -20.69 35.58 -28.52
CA VAL A 386 -20.93 35.48 -29.97
C VAL A 386 -22.43 35.44 -30.28
N PHE A 387 -23.18 34.67 -29.51
CA PHE A 387 -24.64 34.62 -29.60
C PHE A 387 -25.27 36.01 -29.40
N SER A 388 -24.83 36.72 -28.36
CA SER A 388 -25.29 38.09 -28.06
C SER A 388 -24.94 39.07 -29.19
N ALA A 389 -23.73 38.98 -29.74
CA ALA A 389 -23.30 39.80 -30.88
C ALA A 389 -24.14 39.54 -32.15
N ALA A 390 -24.47 38.27 -32.41
CA ALA A 390 -25.32 37.89 -33.53
C ALA A 390 -26.75 38.42 -33.38
N LEU A 391 -27.36 38.30 -32.19
CA LEU A 391 -28.68 38.83 -31.90
C LEU A 391 -28.70 40.36 -32.02
N TRP A 392 -27.64 41.02 -31.57
CA TRP A 392 -27.47 42.46 -31.72
C TRP A 392 -27.38 42.87 -33.21
N LEU A 393 -26.58 42.18 -34.03
CA LEU A 393 -26.51 42.42 -35.47
C LEU A 393 -27.87 42.19 -36.16
N ALA A 394 -28.58 41.13 -35.78
CA ALA A 394 -29.91 40.82 -36.28
C ALA A 394 -30.89 41.96 -35.97
N SER A 395 -30.92 42.46 -34.73
CA SER A 395 -31.76 43.59 -34.30
C SER A 395 -31.52 44.85 -35.15
N ARG A 396 -30.26 45.10 -35.51
CA ARG A 396 -29.86 46.26 -36.32
C ARG A 396 -30.29 46.10 -37.78
N SER A 397 -30.25 44.88 -38.30
CA SER A 397 -30.63 44.56 -39.68
C SER A 397 -32.15 44.67 -39.93
N VAL A 398 -32.96 44.38 -38.91
CA VAL A 398 -34.43 44.55 -38.92
C VAL A 398 -34.82 46.03 -38.76
N GLY A 399 -33.94 46.86 -38.19
CA GLY A 399 -34.14 48.31 -38.08
C GLY A 399 -33.99 49.10 -39.39
N ARG A 400 -33.26 48.56 -40.37
CA ARG A 400 -32.88 49.29 -41.61
C ARG A 400 -33.66 48.89 -42.87
N GLY A 401 -34.55 47.91 -42.80
CA GLY A 401 -35.43 47.55 -43.91
C GLY A 401 -36.65 48.47 -43.94
N THR A 402 -36.57 49.56 -44.69
CA THR A 402 -37.69 50.46 -44.96
C THR A 402 -38.84 49.67 -45.59
N GLU A 403 -40.02 49.78 -44.98
CA GLU A 403 -41.27 49.04 -45.21
C GLU A 403 -41.87 49.14 -46.64
N ALA A 404 -41.17 49.76 -47.60
CA ALA A 404 -41.68 50.02 -48.95
C ALA A 404 -41.07 49.13 -50.05
N ALA A 405 -39.93 48.45 -49.81
CA ALA A 405 -39.23 47.69 -50.87
C ALA A 405 -39.65 46.21 -50.94
N ALA A 406 -40.16 45.62 -49.85
CA ALA A 406 -40.48 44.20 -49.78
C ALA A 406 -41.84 43.82 -50.41
N LEU A 407 -42.74 44.79 -50.61
CA LEU A 407 -44.08 44.60 -51.21
C LEU A 407 -44.11 44.84 -52.74
N ARG A 408 -42.94 45.07 -53.38
CA ARG A 408 -42.84 45.39 -54.82
C ARG A 408 -42.24 44.28 -55.67
N THR A 409 -41.91 43.15 -55.06
CA THR A 409 -41.43 41.95 -55.74
C THR A 409 -42.43 40.83 -55.58
N GLU A 410 -43.58 40.98 -56.25
CA GLU A 410 -44.35 39.87 -56.81
C GLU A 410 -44.70 40.21 -58.26
#